data_AF-A0A2I9DVR1-F1
#
_entry.id   AF-A0A2I9DVR1-F1
#
_cell.length_a   1.000
_cell.length_b   1.000
_cell.length_c   1.000
_cell.angle_alpha   90.00
_cell.angle_beta   90.00
_cell.angle_gamma   90.00
#
_symmetry.space_group_name_H-M   'P 1'
#
loop_
_entity.id
_entity.type
_entity.pdbx_description
1 polymer ?
#
loop_
_entity_poly.entity_id
_entity_poly.type
_entity_poly.pdbx_seq_one_letter_code
_entity_poly.pdbx_strand_id
1 'polypeptide(L)'
;MLYRRQRNLSPLLVTVAALLGLALGFLAGRATAPRPTLTSLVAPSVAHVRQASGALEIVPLEYARAQQGNTSSLGAARTAARQAQAELDEATLLRQLNPGGFREARAALVALTGALDARRGTDAVQEDVTRAQAALRELQAIGTPDQ
;
A
#
# COMPACT_ATOMS: atom_id res chain seq x y z
N MET A 1 56.65 -28.21 -25.57
CA MET A 1 55.33 -28.79 -25.26
C MET A 1 55.01 -28.52 -23.80
N LEU A 2 54.09 -27.61 -23.50
CA LEU A 2 53.70 -27.24 -22.13
C LEU A 2 52.49 -28.09 -21.70
N TYR A 3 52.73 -29.07 -20.82
CA TYR A 3 51.68 -29.93 -20.26
C TYR A 3 50.87 -29.12 -19.23
N ARG A 4 49.67 -28.66 -19.60
CA ARG A 4 48.73 -28.03 -18.66
C ARG A 4 48.13 -29.12 -17.75
N ARG A 5 48.60 -29.17 -16.50
CA ARG A 5 48.11 -30.08 -15.46
C ARG A 5 46.72 -29.62 -15.02
N GLN A 6 45.68 -30.23 -15.59
CA GLN A 6 44.28 -29.99 -15.24
C GLN A 6 44.03 -30.56 -13.84
N ARG A 7 43.94 -29.69 -12.83
CA ARG A 7 43.59 -30.08 -11.46
C ARG A 7 42.09 -30.38 -11.43
N ASN A 8 41.73 -31.66 -11.39
CA ASN A 8 40.37 -32.09 -11.11
C ASN A 8 40.04 -31.75 -9.66
N LEU A 9 39.44 -30.58 -9.44
CA LEU A 9 38.85 -30.22 -8.16
C LEU A 9 37.71 -31.21 -7.89
N SER A 10 37.84 -31.96 -6.79
CA SER A 10 36.82 -32.92 -6.39
C SER A 10 35.48 -32.19 -6.22
N PRO A 11 34.40 -32.65 -6.86
CA PRO A 11 33.10 -31.96 -6.85
C PRO A 11 32.59 -31.76 -5.42
N LEU A 12 32.96 -32.66 -4.50
CA LEU A 12 32.61 -32.62 -3.09
C LEU A 12 33.18 -31.38 -2.37
N LEU A 13 34.38 -30.93 -2.73
CA LEU A 13 34.99 -29.72 -2.16
C LEU A 13 34.30 -28.45 -2.66
N VAL A 14 33.82 -28.45 -3.91
CA VAL A 14 33.07 -27.32 -4.47
C VAL A 14 31.72 -27.17 -3.77
N THR A 15 31.02 -28.28 -3.50
CA THR A 15 29.74 -28.26 -2.80
C THR A 15 29.87 -27.77 -1.36
N VAL A 16 30.91 -28.22 -0.65
CA VAL A 16 31.19 -27.77 0.73
C VAL A 16 31.53 -26.28 0.77
N ALA A 17 32.37 -25.80 -0.15
CA ALA A 17 32.70 -24.38 -0.25
C ALA A 17 31.46 -23.52 -0.59
N ALA A 18 30.58 -24.00 -1.46
CA ALA A 18 29.33 -23.31 -1.80
C ALA A 18 28.38 -23.22 -0.59
N LEU A 19 28.20 -24.31 0.15
CA LEU A 19 27.37 -24.33 1.36
C LEU A 19 27.93 -23.41 2.46
N LEU A 20 29.25 -23.40 2.64
CA LEU A 20 29.92 -22.48 3.58
C LEU A 20 29.76 -21.02 3.15
N GLY A 21 29.91 -20.72 1.85
CA GLY A 21 29.66 -19.38 1.33
C GLY A 21 28.22 -18.92 1.54
N LEU A 22 27.25 -19.81 1.35
CA LEU A 22 25.83 -19.52 1.55
C LEU A 22 25.50 -19.33 3.04
N ALA A 23 26.03 -20.18 3.91
CA ALA A 23 25.86 -20.08 5.35
C ALA A 23 26.50 -18.80 5.93
N LEU A 24 27.71 -18.46 5.48
CA LEU A 24 28.40 -17.24 5.89
C LEU A 24 27.73 -15.98 5.33
N GLY A 25 27.29 -16.00 4.07
CA GLY A 25 26.51 -14.92 3.47
C GLY A 25 25.17 -14.70 4.18
N PHE A 26 24.50 -15.78 4.60
CA PHE A 26 23.26 -15.72 5.36
C PHE A 26 23.48 -15.21 6.79
N LEU A 27 24.51 -15.68 7.51
CA LEU A 27 24.84 -15.20 8.86
C LEU A 27 25.27 -13.72 8.84
N ALA A 28 26.15 -13.35 7.92
CA ALA A 28 26.60 -11.96 7.78
C ALA A 28 25.43 -11.06 7.39
N GLY A 29 24.61 -11.48 6.41
CA GLY A 29 23.42 -10.75 5.99
C GLY A 29 22.40 -10.55 7.12
N ARG A 30 22.26 -11.54 8.02
CA ARG A 30 21.37 -11.41 9.18
C ARG A 30 21.96 -10.53 10.29
N ALA A 31 23.27 -10.56 10.51
CA ALA A 31 23.94 -9.74 11.52
C ALA A 31 23.99 -8.26 11.13
N THR A 32 24.03 -7.95 9.82
CA THR A 32 24.04 -6.58 9.29
C THR A 32 22.65 -6.07 8.92
N ALA A 33 21.60 -6.91 8.98
CA ALA A 33 20.24 -6.48 8.73
C ALA A 33 19.78 -5.53 9.85
N PRO A 34 19.35 -4.29 9.52
CA PRO A 34 18.71 -3.42 10.50
C PRO A 34 17.55 -4.16 11.16
N ARG A 35 17.47 -4.13 12.49
CA ARG A 35 16.31 -4.71 13.19
C ARG A 35 15.05 -3.99 12.72
N PRO A 36 14.01 -4.71 12.25
CA PRO A 36 12.78 -4.06 11.85
C PRO A 36 12.19 -3.34 13.05
N THR A 37 12.08 -2.02 12.97
CA THR A 37 11.33 -1.22 13.92
C THR A 37 9.84 -1.37 13.61
N LEU A 38 8.96 -1.23 14.61
CA LEU A 38 7.51 -1.25 14.39
C LEU A 38 7.09 -0.26 13.30
N THR A 39 7.72 0.91 13.25
CA THR A 39 7.55 1.91 12.20
C THR A 39 7.88 1.36 10.80
N SER A 40 8.98 0.60 10.65
CA SER A 40 9.35 -0.01 9.36
C SER A 40 8.37 -1.09 8.90
N LEU A 41 7.70 -1.76 9.84
CA LEU A 41 6.67 -2.78 9.53
C LEU A 41 5.36 -2.13 9.09
N VAL A 42 5.01 -0.98 9.67
CA VAL A 42 3.75 -0.26 9.40
C VAL A 42 3.85 0.69 8.21
N ALA A 43 5.07 1.15 7.86
CA ALA A 43 5.30 2.08 6.77
C ALA A 43 4.70 1.67 5.40
N PRO A 44 4.77 0.40 4.95
CA PRO A 44 4.14 -0.01 3.69
C PRO A 44 2.61 0.16 3.73
N SER A 45 1.95 -0.28 4.80
CA SER A 45 0.49 -0.13 4.93
C SER A 45 0.07 1.33 5.02
N VAL A 46 0.85 2.19 5.67
CA VAL A 46 0.60 3.64 5.72
C VAL A 46 0.84 4.31 4.36
N ALA A 47 1.74 3.79 3.54
CA ALA A 47 1.93 4.27 2.17
C ALA A 47 0.69 3.97 1.32
N HIS A 48 0.10 2.78 1.43
CA HIS A 48 -1.15 2.45 0.76
C HIS A 48 -2.31 3.35 1.23
N VAL A 49 -2.43 3.64 2.53
CA VAL A 49 -3.46 4.59 3.02
C VAL A 49 -3.22 6.01 2.49
N ARG A 50 -1.95 6.43 2.31
CA ARG A 50 -1.63 7.71 1.64
C ARG A 50 -2.04 7.70 0.17
N GLN A 51 -1.77 6.62 -0.56
CA GLN A 51 -2.20 6.45 -1.94
C GLN A 51 -3.72 6.45 -2.07
N ALA A 52 -4.42 5.78 -1.15
CA ALA A 52 -5.87 5.80 -1.07
C ALA A 52 -6.41 7.23 -0.89
N SER A 53 -5.81 8.00 0.02
CA SER A 53 -6.18 9.40 0.24
C SER A 53 -5.92 10.26 -1.00
N GLY A 54 -4.76 10.10 -1.65
CA GLY A 54 -4.41 10.84 -2.87
C GLY A 54 -5.36 10.53 -4.04
N ALA A 55 -5.79 9.27 -4.17
CA ALA A 55 -6.79 8.90 -5.18
C ALA A 55 -8.12 9.65 -4.98
N LEU A 56 -8.51 9.97 -3.74
CA LEU A 56 -9.75 10.70 -3.48
C LEU A 56 -9.70 12.19 -3.84
N GLU A 57 -8.52 12.79 -3.99
CA GLU A 57 -8.38 14.24 -4.23
C GLU A 57 -9.04 14.68 -5.55
N ILE A 58 -9.08 13.79 -6.54
CA ILE A 58 -9.66 14.08 -7.86
C ILE A 58 -11.18 13.87 -7.92
N VAL A 59 -11.76 13.13 -6.97
CA VAL A 59 -13.18 12.72 -7.00
C VAL A 59 -14.14 13.92 -7.01
N PRO A 60 -14.00 14.94 -6.14
CA PRO A 60 -14.88 16.11 -6.18
C PRO A 60 -14.86 16.85 -7.52
N LEU A 61 -13.67 17.04 -8.08
CA LEU A 61 -13.47 17.78 -9.32
C LEU A 61 -14.12 17.04 -10.50
N GLU A 62 -13.84 15.75 -10.64
CA GLU A 62 -14.39 14.95 -11.74
C GLU A 62 -15.90 14.73 -11.56
N TYR A 63 -16.38 14.57 -10.32
CA TYR A 63 -17.81 14.48 -10.10
C TYR A 63 -18.55 15.78 -10.46
N ALA A 64 -18.00 16.95 -10.10
CA ALA A 64 -18.57 18.24 -10.49
C ALA A 64 -18.58 18.42 -12.02
N ARG A 65 -17.51 18.04 -12.72
CA ARG A 65 -17.46 18.03 -14.20
C ARG A 65 -18.51 17.08 -14.80
N ALA A 66 -18.75 15.94 -14.16
CA ALA A 66 -19.78 15.03 -14.59
C ALA A 66 -21.19 15.62 -14.49
N GLN A 67 -21.47 16.35 -13.41
CA GLN A 67 -22.74 17.06 -13.23
C GLN A 67 -22.93 18.20 -14.25
N GLN A 68 -21.84 18.75 -14.79
CA GLN A 68 -21.86 19.72 -15.89
C GLN A 68 -22.01 19.08 -17.28
N GLY A 69 -22.16 17.75 -17.36
CA GLY A 69 -22.40 17.03 -18.61
C GLY A 69 -21.20 16.26 -19.16
N ASN A 70 -20.05 16.25 -18.49
CA ASN A 70 -18.91 15.43 -18.92
C ASN A 70 -19.06 13.98 -18.45
N THR A 71 -19.61 13.13 -19.31
CA THR A 71 -19.90 11.71 -18.98
C THR A 71 -18.66 10.89 -18.63
N SER A 72 -17.49 11.24 -19.18
CA SER A 72 -16.21 10.55 -18.88
C SER A 72 -15.74 10.80 -17.44
N SER A 73 -16.02 11.99 -16.91
CA SER A 73 -15.60 12.37 -15.56
C SER A 73 -16.27 11.57 -14.45
N LEU A 74 -17.51 11.09 -14.63
CA LEU A 74 -18.13 10.17 -13.66
C LEU A 74 -17.38 8.84 -13.60
N GLY A 75 -16.90 8.35 -14.74
CA GLY A 75 -16.06 7.17 -14.82
C GLY A 75 -14.74 7.37 -14.07
N ALA A 76 -14.10 8.52 -14.26
CA ALA A 76 -12.87 8.87 -13.55
C ALA A 76 -13.06 8.93 -12.03
N ALA A 77 -14.14 9.58 -11.56
CA ALA A 77 -14.48 9.65 -10.14
C ALA A 77 -14.71 8.26 -9.52
N ARG A 78 -15.40 7.36 -10.25
CA ARG A 78 -15.62 5.97 -9.80
C ARG A 78 -14.32 5.16 -9.78
N THR A 79 -13.48 5.29 -10.79
CA THR A 79 -12.18 4.61 -10.83
C THR A 79 -11.30 5.06 -9.68
N ALA A 80 -11.26 6.36 -9.38
CA ALA A 80 -10.53 6.91 -8.26
C ALA A 80 -11.04 6.37 -6.90
N ALA A 81 -12.36 6.33 -6.68
CA ALA A 81 -12.94 5.76 -5.47
C ALA A 81 -12.62 4.25 -5.31
N ARG A 82 -12.67 3.49 -6.41
CA ARG A 82 -12.31 2.05 -6.42
C ARG A 82 -10.82 1.83 -6.17
N GLN A 83 -9.97 2.69 -6.73
CA GLN A 83 -8.53 2.64 -6.46
C GLN A 83 -8.27 2.90 -4.98
N ALA A 84 -8.93 3.88 -4.37
CA ALA A 84 -8.81 4.13 -2.93
C ALA A 84 -9.23 2.92 -2.08
N GLN A 85 -10.26 2.18 -2.48
CA GLN A 85 -10.65 0.92 -1.83
C GLN A 85 -9.60 -0.17 -1.98
N ALA A 86 -9.06 -0.35 -3.19
CA ALA A 86 -8.03 -1.35 -3.45
C ALA A 86 -6.77 -1.09 -2.61
N GLU A 87 -6.31 0.17 -2.56
CA GLU A 87 -5.18 0.56 -1.73
C GLU A 87 -5.46 0.35 -0.23
N LEU A 88 -6.66 0.68 0.25
CA LEU A 88 -7.02 0.38 1.64
C LEU A 88 -7.01 -1.12 1.93
N ASP A 89 -7.44 -1.97 0.99
CA ASP A 89 -7.45 -3.42 1.16
C ASP A 89 -6.04 -4.02 1.24
N GLU A 90 -5.05 -3.43 0.57
CA GLU A 90 -3.63 -3.79 0.68
C GLU A 90 -3.00 -3.40 2.03
N ALA A 91 -3.61 -2.46 2.77
CA ALA A 91 -3.18 -2.05 4.11
C ALA A 91 -3.54 -3.07 5.21
N THR A 92 -3.29 -4.35 4.95
CA THR A 92 -3.68 -5.50 5.78
C THR A 92 -3.16 -5.45 7.22
N LEU A 93 -1.98 -4.89 7.46
CA LEU A 93 -1.42 -4.76 8.81
C LEU A 93 -2.19 -3.76 9.66
N LEU A 94 -2.70 -2.66 9.07
CA LEU A 94 -3.52 -1.69 9.79
C LEU A 94 -4.87 -2.27 10.19
N ARG A 95 -5.40 -3.23 9.43
CA ARG A 95 -6.60 -4.00 9.84
C ARG A 95 -6.39 -4.75 11.15
N GLN A 96 -5.16 -5.20 11.42
CA GLN A 96 -4.82 -5.90 12.67
C GLN A 96 -4.52 -4.92 13.81
N LEU A 97 -3.85 -3.80 13.52
CA LEU A 97 -3.43 -2.82 14.52
C LEU A 97 -4.56 -1.87 14.96
N ASN A 98 -5.41 -1.42 14.03
CA ASN A 98 -6.58 -0.59 14.32
C ASN A 98 -7.80 -1.10 13.52
N PRO A 99 -8.43 -2.20 13.97
CA PRO A 99 -9.57 -2.79 13.26
C PRO A 99 -10.81 -1.86 13.25
N GLY A 100 -10.94 -0.96 14.23
CA GLY A 100 -12.01 0.03 14.30
C GLY A 100 -11.89 1.06 13.17
N GLY A 101 -10.76 1.77 13.13
CA GLY A 101 -10.48 2.77 12.09
C GLY A 101 -10.46 2.16 10.68
N PHE A 102 -9.98 0.92 10.54
CA PHE A 102 -10.01 0.23 9.24
C PHE A 102 -11.44 0.00 8.75
N ARG A 103 -12.35 -0.43 9.63
CA ARG A 103 -13.77 -0.61 9.29
C ARG A 103 -14.43 0.71 8.94
N GLU A 104 -14.11 1.77 9.68
CA GLU A 104 -14.65 3.11 9.44
C GLU A 104 -14.21 3.67 8.08
N ALA A 105 -12.90 3.63 7.79
CA ALA A 105 -12.38 4.05 6.48
C ALA A 105 -13.00 3.25 5.34
N ARG A 106 -13.16 1.92 5.51
CA ARG A 106 -13.81 1.07 4.51
C ARG A 106 -15.28 1.44 4.33
N ALA A 107 -16.01 1.64 5.42
CA ALA A 107 -17.42 2.04 5.37
C ALA A 107 -17.60 3.40 4.68
N ALA A 108 -16.74 4.38 4.97
CA ALA A 108 -16.76 5.69 4.33
C ALA A 108 -16.49 5.61 2.82
N LEU A 109 -15.51 4.81 2.39
CA LEU A 109 -15.22 4.59 0.97
C LEU A 109 -16.36 3.85 0.24
N VAL A 110 -17.02 2.91 0.92
CA VAL A 110 -18.22 2.22 0.38
C VAL A 110 -19.38 3.20 0.24
N ALA A 111 -19.62 4.05 1.24
CA ALA A 111 -20.66 5.08 1.18
C ALA A 111 -20.41 6.06 0.02
N LEU A 112 -19.17 6.53 -0.14
CA LEU A 112 -18.77 7.38 -1.27
C LEU A 112 -19.06 6.72 -2.62
N THR A 113 -18.64 5.45 -2.79
CA THR A 113 -18.87 4.72 -4.04
C THR A 113 -20.38 4.57 -4.31
N GLY A 114 -21.16 4.28 -3.27
CA GLY A 114 -22.61 4.23 -3.35
C GLY A 114 -23.25 5.58 -3.73
N ALA A 115 -22.72 6.70 -3.23
CA ALA A 115 -23.19 8.03 -3.59
C ALA A 115 -22.90 8.39 -5.05
N LEU A 116 -21.70 8.02 -5.55
CA LEU A 116 -21.32 8.16 -6.96
C LEU A 116 -22.19 7.29 -7.88
N ASP A 117 -22.51 6.06 -7.45
CA ASP A 117 -23.33 5.13 -8.22
C ASP A 117 -24.79 5.57 -8.28
N ALA A 118 -25.33 6.04 -7.15
CA ALA A 118 -26.66 6.63 -7.06
C ALA A 118 -26.76 8.04 -7.66
N ARG A 119 -25.65 8.61 -8.14
CA ARG A 119 -25.56 9.98 -8.68
C ARG A 119 -26.18 11.04 -7.75
N ARG A 120 -25.86 10.96 -6.46
CA ARG A 120 -26.35 11.92 -5.44
C ARG A 120 -25.89 13.35 -5.75
N GLY A 121 -26.48 14.34 -5.07
CA GLY A 121 -26.05 15.73 -5.19
C GLY A 121 -24.55 15.91 -4.89
N THR A 122 -23.94 16.93 -5.49
CA THR A 122 -22.50 17.24 -5.32
C THR A 122 -22.12 17.42 -3.85
N ASP A 123 -22.98 18.05 -3.05
CA ASP A 123 -22.74 18.27 -1.62
C ASP A 123 -22.65 16.95 -0.83
N ALA A 124 -23.51 15.98 -1.14
CA ALA A 124 -23.47 14.66 -0.50
C ALA A 124 -22.19 13.89 -0.85
N VAL A 125 -21.75 13.97 -2.12
CA VAL A 125 -20.48 13.36 -2.53
C VAL A 125 -19.29 14.05 -1.87
N GLN A 126 -19.32 15.38 -1.75
CA GLN A 126 -18.28 16.14 -1.06
C GLN A 126 -18.18 15.78 0.42
N GLU A 127 -19.32 15.61 1.10
CA GLU A 127 -19.38 15.16 2.48
C GLU A 127 -18.79 13.75 2.62
N ASP A 128 -19.17 12.82 1.73
CA ASP A 128 -18.67 11.44 1.76
C ASP A 128 -17.16 11.37 1.45
N VAL A 129 -16.64 12.20 0.52
CA VAL A 129 -15.19 12.34 0.29
C VAL A 129 -14.49 12.85 1.54
N THR A 130 -15.03 13.90 2.17
CA THR A 130 -14.43 14.49 3.38
C THR A 130 -14.38 13.48 4.51
N ARG A 131 -15.46 12.72 4.71
CA ARG A 131 -15.52 11.65 5.72
C ARG A 131 -14.52 10.53 5.44
N ALA A 132 -14.41 10.10 4.19
CA ALA A 132 -13.44 9.08 3.79
C ALA A 132 -11.99 9.56 3.99
N GLN A 133 -11.68 10.80 3.61
CA GLN A 133 -10.36 11.39 3.83
C GLN A 133 -10.02 11.53 5.31
N ALA A 134 -10.98 11.92 6.16
CA ALA A 134 -10.78 12.00 7.61
C ALA A 134 -10.42 10.64 8.20
N ALA A 135 -11.21 9.60 7.89
CA ALA A 135 -10.95 8.24 8.37
C ALA A 135 -9.60 7.67 7.88
N LEU A 136 -9.22 7.98 6.63
CA LEU A 136 -7.90 7.60 6.11
C LEU A 136 -6.75 8.34 6.81
N ARG A 137 -6.91 9.62 7.16
CA ARG A 137 -5.90 10.37 7.92
C ARG A 137 -5.67 9.80 9.31
N GLU A 138 -6.74 9.40 10.01
CA GLU A 138 -6.61 8.73 11.31
C GLU A 138 -5.83 7.42 11.21
N LEU A 139 -6.01 6.65 10.14
CA LEU A 139 -5.22 5.46 9.87
C LEU A 139 -3.75 5.77 9.54
N GLN A 140 -3.47 6.88 8.86
CA GLN A 140 -2.09 7.31 8.59
C GLN A 140 -1.34 7.70 9.86
N ALA A 141 -2.05 8.32 10.82
CA ALA A 141 -1.47 8.76 12.09
C ALA A 141 -0.83 7.62 12.90
N ILE A 142 -1.30 6.37 12.72
CA ILE A 142 -0.72 5.17 13.35
C ILE A 142 0.75 4.97 12.96
N GLY A 143 1.15 5.41 11.75
CA GLY A 143 2.53 5.30 11.25
C GLY A 143 3.47 6.41 11.70
N THR A 144 2.94 7.49 12.26
CA THR A 144 3.68 8.65 12.74
C THR A 144 3.49 8.75 14.25
N PRO A 145 4.31 8.07 15.06
CA PRO A 145 4.32 8.37 16.49
C PRO A 145 4.65 9.86 16.66
N ASP A 146 3.88 10.55 17.51
CA ASP A 146 4.12 11.95 17.88
C ASP A 146 5.61 12.18 18.16
N GLN A 147 6.19 13.18 17.50
CA GLN A 147 7.56 13.62 17.79
C GLN A 147 7.64 14.28 19.16
#